data_AF-A0A7S4SFC6-F1
#
_entry.id   AF-A0A7S4SFC6-F1
#
_cell.length_a   1.000
_cell.length_b   1.000
_cell.length_c   1.000
_cell.angle_alpha   90.00
_cell.angle_beta   90.00
_cell.angle_gamma   90.00
#
_symmetry.space_group_name_H-M   'P 1'
#
loop_
_entity.id
_entity.type
_entity.pdbx_description
1 polymer ?
#
loop_
_entity_poly.entity_id
_entity_poly.type
_entity_poly.pdbx_seq_one_letter_code
_entity_poly.pdbx_strand_id
1 'polypeptide(L)'
;MQGNTIIFTCALLLWIVPKPMMAFIFFRSLLMTNLQNPEYYLFSRWGHTGINGQCKLEGPFEGGEKEVESYFARAFESKTGVEWKHAVRGAPPEAEKYEFLQSIPKSEDTAIWFYYLKNDPVGKSDGWYEYDEDNAALVEELQGQYMASDYAGRLSTRFVHSSSSGFTYKINLSSMTQQNTRTGKTRPIQ
;
A
#
# COMPACT_ATOMS: atom_id res chain seq x y z
N MET A 1 -9.46 30.21 12.85
CA MET A 1 -8.78 28.95 12.51
C MET A 1 -8.91 28.78 11.01
N GLN A 2 -7.88 29.16 10.25
CA GLN A 2 -7.86 28.95 8.80
C GLN A 2 -7.65 27.46 8.55
N GLY A 3 -8.62 26.81 7.91
CA GLY A 3 -8.53 25.40 7.56
C GLY A 3 -7.49 25.21 6.45
N ASN A 4 -6.48 24.38 6.70
CA ASN A 4 -5.57 23.94 5.66
C ASN A 4 -6.34 22.99 4.74
N THR A 5 -6.58 23.40 3.49
CA THR A 5 -7.14 22.51 2.47
C THR A 5 -6.00 21.68 1.88
N ILE A 6 -6.00 20.37 2.17
CA ILE A 6 -5.03 19.44 1.60
C ILE A 6 -5.68 18.77 0.38
N ILE A 7 -5.15 19.06 -0.82
CA ILE A 7 -5.57 18.37 -2.05
C ILE A 7 -4.64 17.18 -2.26
N PHE A 8 -5.13 15.97 -2.00
CA PHE A 8 -4.35 14.73 -2.19
C PHE A 8 -4.53 14.20 -3.61
N THR A 9 -3.51 14.34 -4.45
CA THR A 9 -3.33 13.47 -5.62
C THR A 9 -2.35 12.37 -5.21
N CYS A 10 -2.85 11.16 -4.93
CA CYS A 10 -2.03 10.03 -4.52
C CYS A 10 -1.91 9.00 -5.63
N ALA A 11 -0.69 8.63 -5.98
CA ALA A 11 -0.40 7.39 -6.71
C ALA A 11 0.30 6.42 -5.78
N LEU A 12 -0.15 5.17 -5.81
CA LEU A 12 0.49 4.05 -5.15
C LEU A 12 1.22 3.20 -6.20
N LEU A 13 2.51 2.98 -6.05
CA LEU A 13 3.24 2.06 -6.92
C LEU A 13 3.61 0.79 -6.16
N LEU A 14 3.47 -0.36 -6.81
CA LEU A 14 3.83 -1.67 -6.27
C LEU A 14 4.77 -2.40 -7.22
N TRP A 15 5.87 -2.97 -6.72
CA TRP A 15 6.70 -3.88 -7.49
C TRP A 15 6.43 -5.33 -7.11
N ILE A 16 6.18 -6.18 -8.09
CA ILE A 16 5.98 -7.62 -7.90
C ILE A 16 7.14 -8.34 -8.60
N VAL A 17 8.16 -8.74 -7.84
CA VAL A 17 9.27 -9.57 -8.33
C VAL A 17 8.99 -11.03 -7.98
N PRO A 18 9.38 -12.01 -8.81
CA PRO A 18 9.25 -13.43 -8.49
C PRO A 18 10.17 -13.94 -7.35
N LYS A 19 10.84 -13.07 -6.59
CA LYS A 19 11.63 -13.45 -5.40
C LYS A 19 10.85 -13.13 -4.12
N PRO A 20 10.97 -13.93 -3.05
CA PRO A 20 10.06 -13.90 -1.90
C PRO A 20 10.20 -12.68 -0.98
N MET A 21 10.94 -11.65 -1.38
CA MET A 21 11.09 -10.43 -0.60
C MET A 21 11.08 -9.21 -1.52
N MET A 22 10.37 -8.19 -1.03
CA MET A 22 10.38 -6.78 -1.42
C MET A 22 9.24 -6.33 -2.33
N ALA A 23 8.10 -6.05 -1.71
CA ALA A 23 7.13 -5.12 -2.25
C ALA A 23 7.48 -3.72 -1.74
N PHE A 24 7.61 -2.73 -2.63
CA PHE A 24 7.82 -1.33 -2.25
C PHE A 24 6.59 -0.50 -2.57
N ILE A 25 6.07 0.22 -1.56
CA ILE A 25 4.91 1.11 -1.64
C ILE A 25 5.43 2.52 -1.91
N PHE A 26 5.14 3.08 -3.09
CA PHE A 26 5.45 4.47 -3.40
C PHE A 26 4.24 5.36 -3.18
N PHE A 27 4.25 6.23 -2.18
CA PHE A 27 3.17 7.22 -1.96
C PHE A 27 3.72 8.59 -2.33
N ARG A 28 3.22 9.21 -3.41
CA ARG A 28 3.47 10.63 -3.70
C ARG A 28 2.20 11.44 -3.56
N SER A 29 2.23 12.51 -2.76
CA SER A 29 1.13 13.45 -2.61
C SER A 29 1.59 14.90 -2.76
N LEU A 30 0.80 15.68 -3.48
CA LEU A 30 0.87 17.14 -3.44
C LEU A 30 0.31 17.62 -2.10
N LEU A 31 1.05 18.48 -1.40
CA LEU A 31 0.57 19.13 -0.18
C LEU A 31 0.55 20.64 -0.41
N MET A 32 -0.61 21.25 -0.20
CA MET A 32 -0.79 22.70 -0.11
C MET A 32 -0.99 23.07 1.36
N THR A 33 -0.15 23.95 1.90
CA THR A 33 -0.18 24.30 3.32
C THR A 33 -0.96 25.58 3.63
N ASN A 34 -1.18 26.47 2.66
CA ASN A 34 -1.83 27.77 2.87
C ASN A 34 -2.61 28.27 1.63
N LEU A 35 -3.84 28.76 1.80
CA LEU A 35 -4.68 29.28 0.71
C LEU A 35 -4.30 30.68 0.22
N GLN A 36 -3.63 31.48 1.06
CA GLN A 36 -3.23 32.86 0.74
C GLN A 36 -1.84 32.93 0.12
N ASN A 37 -0.96 32.00 0.47
CA ASN A 37 0.37 31.85 -0.11
C ASN A 37 0.67 30.35 -0.25
N PRO A 38 0.21 29.70 -1.33
CA PRO A 38 0.31 28.26 -1.46
C PRO A 38 1.77 27.85 -1.63
N GLU A 39 2.28 27.10 -0.66
CA GLU A 39 3.51 26.36 -0.80
C GLU A 39 3.17 24.94 -1.24
N TYR A 40 3.93 24.47 -2.22
CA TYR A 40 3.73 23.15 -2.79
C TYR A 40 4.88 22.25 -2.40
N TYR A 41 4.54 21.08 -1.89
CA TYR A 41 5.50 20.05 -1.51
C TYR A 41 5.16 18.73 -2.19
N LEU A 42 6.18 17.91 -2.35
CA LEU A 42 6.07 16.55 -2.81
C LEU A 42 6.50 15.60 -1.70
N PHE A 43 5.53 14.97 -1.05
CA PHE A 43 5.82 13.90 -0.12
C PHE A 43 6.10 12.61 -0.90
N SER A 44 7.07 11.83 -0.48
CA SER A 44 7.40 10.51 -1.02
C SER A 44 7.59 9.54 0.13
N ARG A 45 7.00 8.34 0.05
CA ARG A 45 7.23 7.22 0.99
C ARG A 45 7.65 5.98 0.22
N TRP A 46 8.58 5.19 0.76
CA TRP A 46 9.00 3.91 0.20
C TRP A 46 9.53 2.95 1.28
N GLY A 47 9.32 1.67 1.11
CA GLY A 47 9.81 0.65 2.05
C GLY A 47 9.13 -0.69 1.80
N HIS A 48 9.50 -1.72 2.54
CA HIS A 48 8.85 -3.03 2.40
C HIS A 48 7.36 -2.94 2.77
N THR A 49 6.51 -3.73 2.11
CA THR A 49 5.11 -3.88 2.52
C THR A 49 5.03 -4.39 3.96
N GLY A 50 4.13 -3.79 4.75
CA GLY A 50 3.97 -4.12 6.17
C GLY A 50 4.97 -3.42 7.10
N ILE A 51 5.84 -2.54 6.61
CA ILE A 51 6.67 -1.67 7.47
C ILE A 51 6.51 -0.21 7.09
N ASN A 52 6.82 0.68 8.04
CA ASN A 52 6.64 2.10 7.81
C ASN A 52 7.54 2.69 6.70
N GLY A 53 8.66 2.03 6.40
CA GLY A 53 9.60 2.46 5.37
C GLY A 53 10.31 3.77 5.72
N GLN A 54 10.85 4.39 4.68
CA GLN A 54 11.42 5.74 4.68
C GLN A 54 10.42 6.70 4.04
N CYS A 55 10.51 7.97 4.43
CA CYS A 55 9.77 9.04 3.78
C CYS A 55 10.67 10.26 3.54
N LYS A 56 10.27 11.10 2.58
CA LYS A 56 10.93 12.34 2.23
C LYS A 56 9.89 13.38 1.84
N LEU A 57 10.02 14.58 2.38
CA LEU A 57 9.27 15.74 1.93
C LEU A 57 10.22 16.60 1.10
N GLU A 58 9.86 16.86 -0.15
CA GLU A 58 10.61 17.72 -1.07
C GLU A 58 9.85 19.04 -1.25
N GLY A 59 10.56 20.16 -1.25
CA GLY A 59 9.99 21.50 -1.39
C GLY A 59 10.42 22.45 -0.26
N PRO A 60 9.82 23.65 -0.18
CA PRO A 60 8.76 24.13 -1.08
C PRO A 60 9.27 24.32 -2.52
N PHE A 61 8.42 24.06 -3.51
CA PHE A 61 8.74 24.27 -4.92
C PHE A 61 8.32 25.68 -5.37
N GLU A 62 9.28 26.47 -5.88
CA GLU A 62 9.06 27.86 -6.29
C GLU A 62 8.19 27.97 -7.55
N GLY A 63 8.25 26.99 -8.46
CA GLY A 63 7.42 26.90 -9.65
C GLY A 63 5.98 26.49 -9.38
N GLY A 64 5.61 26.35 -8.10
CA GLY A 64 4.26 26.06 -7.65
C GLY A 64 3.75 24.68 -8.09
N GLU A 65 2.43 24.57 -8.25
CA GLU A 65 1.74 23.33 -8.57
C GLU A 65 2.30 22.62 -9.81
N LYS A 66 2.50 23.36 -10.90
CA LYS A 66 2.95 22.80 -12.19
C LYS A 66 4.34 22.17 -12.10
N GLU A 67 5.24 22.76 -11.31
CA GLU A 67 6.57 22.20 -11.11
C GLU A 67 6.47 20.87 -10.35
N VAL A 68 5.66 20.82 -9.30
CA VAL A 68 5.44 19.60 -8.53
C VAL A 68 4.79 18.50 -9.36
N GLU A 69 3.78 18.83 -10.17
CA GLU A 69 3.16 17.89 -11.10
C GLU A 69 4.17 17.32 -12.10
N SER A 70 5.04 18.17 -12.65
CA SER A 70 6.11 17.72 -13.56
C SER A 70 7.12 16.82 -12.86
N TYR A 71 7.51 17.16 -11.62
CA TYR A 71 8.43 16.34 -10.83
C TYR A 71 7.81 14.98 -10.48
N PHE A 72 6.53 14.99 -10.10
CA PHE A 72 5.75 13.80 -9.86
C PHE A 72 5.64 12.93 -11.11
N ALA A 73 5.25 13.49 -12.26
CA ALA A 73 5.06 12.75 -13.50
C ALA A 73 6.35 12.08 -13.97
N ARG A 74 7.49 12.79 -13.92
CA ARG A 74 8.81 12.23 -14.23
C ARG A 74 9.20 11.10 -13.28
N ALA A 75 8.97 11.28 -11.98
CA ALA A 75 9.24 10.23 -11.01
C ALA A 75 8.35 9.01 -11.23
N PHE A 76 7.06 9.21 -11.51
CA PHE A 76 6.11 8.16 -11.84
C PHE A 76 6.61 7.36 -13.05
N GLU A 77 6.84 8.03 -14.18
CA GLU A 77 7.31 7.41 -15.42
C GLU A 77 8.64 6.67 -15.23
N SER A 78 9.58 7.23 -14.48
CA SER A 78 10.85 6.56 -14.18
C SER A 78 10.65 5.20 -13.48
N LYS A 79 9.59 5.09 -12.65
CA LYS A 79 9.26 3.90 -11.87
C LYS A 79 8.35 2.95 -12.62
N THR A 80 7.37 3.43 -13.38
CA THR A 80 6.36 2.59 -14.04
C THR A 80 6.66 2.29 -15.50
N GLY A 81 7.50 3.11 -16.14
CA GLY A 81 7.71 3.10 -17.59
C GLY A 81 6.62 3.83 -18.38
N VAL A 82 5.55 4.30 -17.70
CA VAL A 82 4.37 4.86 -18.35
C VAL A 82 4.21 6.33 -17.97
N GLU A 83 3.93 7.19 -18.95
CA GLU A 83 3.59 8.58 -18.70
C GLU A 83 2.34 8.68 -17.82
N TRP A 84 2.34 9.55 -16.80
CA TRP A 84 1.24 9.68 -15.84
C TRP A 84 -0.14 9.84 -16.50
N LYS A 85 -0.25 10.66 -17.55
CA LYS A 85 -1.49 10.90 -18.30
C LYS A 85 -2.02 9.68 -19.09
N HIS A 86 -1.17 8.68 -19.32
CA HIS A 86 -1.52 7.44 -20.04
C HIS A 86 -1.60 6.23 -19.09
N ALA A 87 -1.40 6.45 -17.79
CA ALA A 87 -1.40 5.37 -16.81
C ALA A 87 -2.79 4.76 -16.67
N VAL A 88 -2.89 3.45 -16.88
CA VAL A 88 -4.10 2.66 -16.64
C VAL A 88 -3.94 1.89 -15.33
N ARG A 89 -4.92 2.02 -14.44
CA ARG A 89 -4.92 1.35 -13.13
C ARG A 89 -4.87 -0.17 -13.32
N GLY A 90 -3.96 -0.84 -12.63
CA GLY A 90 -3.85 -2.29 -12.70
C GLY A 90 -3.54 -2.79 -14.11
N ALA A 91 -2.96 -1.95 -14.98
CA ALA A 91 -2.31 -2.46 -16.18
C ALA A 91 -1.07 -3.26 -15.77
N PRO A 92 -0.73 -4.35 -16.50
CA PRO A 92 0.53 -5.05 -16.28
C PRO A 92 1.71 -4.08 -16.35
N PRO A 93 2.66 -4.14 -15.40
CA PRO A 93 3.85 -3.30 -15.47
C PRO A 93 4.75 -3.70 -16.63
N GLU A 94 5.57 -2.76 -17.09
CA GLU A 94 6.72 -3.08 -17.93
C GLU A 94 7.73 -3.94 -17.14
N ALA A 95 8.60 -4.66 -17.87
CA ALA A 95 9.64 -5.46 -17.25
C ALA A 95 10.50 -4.62 -16.30
N GLU A 96 10.70 -5.13 -15.07
CA GLU A 96 11.49 -4.46 -14.02
C GLU A 96 10.93 -3.10 -13.53
N LYS A 97 9.71 -2.74 -13.94
CA LYS A 97 9.02 -1.54 -13.50
C LYS A 97 7.97 -1.83 -12.43
N TYR A 98 7.54 -0.76 -11.78
CA TYR A 98 6.46 -0.77 -10.81
C TYR A 98 5.10 -0.79 -11.52
N GLU A 99 4.18 -1.56 -10.95
CA GLU A 99 2.78 -1.52 -11.30
C GLU A 99 2.09 -0.32 -10.64
N PHE A 100 1.27 0.38 -11.41
CA PHE A 100 0.47 1.48 -10.91
C PHE A 100 -0.83 0.97 -10.27
N LEU A 101 -0.93 1.17 -8.97
CA LEU A 101 -2.15 0.99 -8.19
C LEU A 101 -2.70 2.37 -7.85
N GLN A 102 -3.96 2.64 -8.14
CA GLN A 102 -4.57 3.86 -7.64
C GLN A 102 -5.02 3.61 -6.21
N SER A 103 -4.67 4.52 -5.30
CA SER A 103 -5.25 4.49 -3.94
C SER A 103 -6.76 4.63 -4.07
N ILE A 104 -7.52 3.66 -3.56
CA ILE A 104 -8.93 3.91 -3.25
C ILE A 104 -8.94 4.77 -1.99
N PRO A 105 -9.75 5.84 -1.90
CA PRO A 105 -10.00 6.51 -0.64
C PRO A 105 -10.39 5.47 0.40
N LYS A 106 -9.76 5.52 1.59
CA LYS A 106 -10.12 4.64 2.69
C LYS A 106 -11.63 4.78 2.92
N SER A 107 -12.36 3.67 2.84
CA SER A 107 -13.76 3.64 3.27
C SER A 107 -13.83 4.12 4.72
N GLU A 108 -14.83 4.93 5.09
CA GLU A 108 -15.07 5.24 6.51
C GLU A 108 -15.47 3.98 7.30
N ASP A 109 -15.90 2.93 6.60
CA ASP A 109 -16.13 1.62 7.20
C ASP A 109 -14.79 0.97 7.56
N THR A 110 -14.58 0.79 8.86
CA THR A 110 -13.45 0.03 9.39
C THR A 110 -13.80 -1.46 9.34
N ALA A 111 -13.34 -2.15 8.29
CA ALA A 111 -13.41 -3.60 8.25
C ALA A 111 -12.60 -4.19 9.42
N ILE A 112 -13.18 -5.15 10.13
CA ILE A 112 -12.50 -5.92 11.16
C ILE A 112 -12.07 -7.24 10.53
N TRP A 113 -10.76 -7.49 10.53
CA TRP A 113 -10.18 -8.69 9.94
C TRP A 113 -9.95 -9.75 11.02
N PHE A 114 -10.25 -11.01 10.68
CA PHE A 114 -10.08 -12.16 11.56
C PHE A 114 -9.22 -13.24 10.90
N TYR A 115 -8.52 -14.03 11.72
CA TYR A 115 -7.91 -15.28 11.31
C TYR A 115 -8.38 -16.46 12.15
N TYR A 116 -8.54 -17.62 11.52
CA TYR A 116 -8.92 -18.82 12.23
C TYR A 116 -7.69 -19.55 12.77
N LEU A 117 -7.67 -19.79 14.09
CA LEU A 117 -6.65 -20.56 14.77
C LEU A 117 -7.20 -21.96 15.07
N LYS A 118 -6.40 -22.98 14.75
CA LYS A 118 -6.70 -24.37 15.06
C LYS A 118 -5.47 -25.07 15.63
N ASN A 119 -5.63 -25.86 16.69
CA ASN A 119 -4.58 -26.63 17.34
C ASN A 119 -3.38 -25.76 17.73
N ASP A 120 -3.63 -24.72 18.53
CA ASP A 120 -2.58 -23.82 18.98
C ASP A 120 -1.63 -24.52 19.98
N PRO A 121 -0.31 -24.50 19.75
CA PRO A 121 0.65 -25.17 20.63
C PRO A 121 0.77 -24.52 22.02
N VAL A 122 0.26 -23.29 22.18
CA VAL A 122 0.29 -22.54 23.45
C VAL A 122 -1.04 -22.67 24.21
N GLY A 123 -1.98 -23.46 23.68
CA GLY A 123 -3.24 -23.79 24.35
C GLY A 123 -4.37 -22.78 24.12
N LYS A 124 -4.26 -21.88 23.13
CA LYS A 124 -5.42 -21.07 22.72
C LYS A 124 -6.52 -21.97 22.15
N SER A 125 -7.77 -21.67 22.48
CA SER A 125 -8.91 -22.39 21.93
C SER A 125 -9.03 -22.19 20.43
N ASP A 126 -9.52 -23.21 19.73
CA ASP A 126 -9.85 -23.07 18.31
C ASP A 126 -10.91 -21.98 18.13
N GLY A 127 -10.73 -21.11 17.14
CA GLY A 127 -11.64 -19.98 16.95
C GLY A 127 -11.10 -18.89 16.02
N TRP A 128 -11.95 -17.90 15.77
CA TRP A 128 -11.60 -16.67 15.07
C TRP A 128 -10.98 -15.68 16.03
N TYR A 129 -9.84 -15.12 15.63
CA TYR A 129 -9.10 -14.11 16.39
C TYR A 129 -8.94 -12.88 15.53
N GLU A 130 -9.19 -11.72 16.14
CA GLU A 130 -8.99 -10.43 15.49
C GLU A 130 -7.52 -10.22 15.16
N TYR A 131 -7.30 -9.57 14.02
CA TYR A 131 -6.02 -8.96 13.71
C TYR A 131 -5.75 -7.82 14.70
N ASP A 132 -4.48 -7.55 15.00
CA ASP A 132 -4.15 -6.27 15.64
C ASP A 132 -4.44 -5.10 14.67
N GLU A 133 -4.66 -3.92 15.24
CA GLU A 133 -5.13 -2.74 14.50
C GLU A 133 -4.24 -2.40 13.29
N ASP A 134 -2.92 -2.45 13.46
CA ASP A 134 -1.95 -2.17 12.40
C ASP A 134 -2.07 -3.18 11.25
N ASN A 135 -2.14 -4.48 11.58
CA ASN A 135 -2.26 -5.52 10.56
C ASN A 135 -3.65 -5.53 9.92
N ALA A 136 -4.71 -5.23 10.66
CA ALA A 136 -6.07 -5.11 10.13
C ALA A 136 -6.15 -3.96 9.10
N ALA A 137 -5.63 -2.78 9.45
CA ALA A 137 -5.59 -1.63 8.55
C ALA A 137 -4.79 -1.92 7.27
N LEU A 138 -3.67 -2.64 7.40
CA LEU A 138 -2.86 -3.02 6.26
C LEU A 138 -3.55 -4.05 5.36
N VAL A 139 -4.15 -5.10 5.91
CA VAL A 139 -4.87 -6.10 5.10
C VAL A 139 -6.07 -5.48 4.39
N GLU A 140 -6.77 -4.55 5.05
CA GLU A 140 -7.85 -3.77 4.42
C GLU A 140 -7.34 -2.94 3.23
N GLU A 141 -6.21 -2.25 3.39
CA GLU A 141 -5.59 -1.51 2.30
C GLU A 141 -5.22 -2.43 1.12
N LEU A 142 -4.65 -3.60 1.40
CA LEU A 142 -4.29 -4.59 0.39
C LEU A 142 -5.53 -5.15 -0.33
N GLN A 143 -6.62 -5.40 0.39
CA GLN A 143 -7.89 -5.84 -0.17
C GLN A 143 -8.49 -4.75 -1.08
N GLY A 144 -8.51 -3.51 -0.62
CA GLY A 144 -8.93 -2.36 -1.42
C GLY A 144 -8.12 -2.26 -2.72
N GLN A 145 -6.79 -2.39 -2.67
CA GLN A 145 -5.93 -2.40 -3.86
C GLN A 145 -6.27 -3.56 -4.82
N TYR A 146 -6.48 -4.76 -4.28
CA TYR A 146 -6.84 -5.93 -5.08
C TYR A 146 -8.17 -5.75 -5.80
N MET A 147 -9.19 -5.21 -5.10
CA MET A 147 -10.47 -4.84 -5.70
C MET A 147 -10.33 -3.72 -6.74
N ALA A 148 -9.53 -2.70 -6.46
CA ALA A 148 -9.25 -1.59 -7.39
C ALA A 148 -8.64 -2.07 -8.70
N SER A 149 -7.89 -3.18 -8.64
CA SER A 149 -7.20 -3.77 -9.78
C SER A 149 -8.03 -4.78 -10.56
N ASP A 150 -9.35 -4.82 -10.35
CA ASP A 150 -10.24 -5.81 -10.93
C ASP A 150 -9.79 -7.25 -10.62
N TYR A 151 -9.39 -7.48 -9.36
CA TYR A 151 -8.98 -8.79 -8.87
C TYR A 151 -7.82 -9.42 -9.68
N ALA A 152 -6.92 -8.61 -10.21
CA ALA A 152 -5.79 -9.10 -11.00
C ALA A 152 -5.00 -10.17 -10.23
N GLY A 153 -4.90 -11.38 -10.78
CA GLY A 153 -4.33 -12.54 -10.06
C GLY A 153 -2.91 -12.33 -9.53
N ARG A 154 -2.08 -11.53 -10.21
CA ARG A 154 -0.73 -11.15 -9.73
C ARG A 154 -0.75 -10.35 -8.43
N LEU A 155 -1.86 -9.66 -8.14
CA LEU A 155 -2.07 -8.87 -6.95
C LEU A 155 -2.72 -9.68 -5.80
N SER A 156 -3.15 -10.92 -6.04
CA SER A 156 -3.81 -11.75 -5.02
C SER A 156 -2.93 -12.09 -3.82
N THR A 157 -1.61 -12.13 -3.98
CA THR A 157 -0.67 -12.57 -2.93
C THR A 157 0.20 -11.41 -2.44
N ARG A 158 0.29 -11.25 -1.12
CA ARG A 158 1.06 -10.20 -0.44
C ARG A 158 1.81 -10.73 0.77
N PHE A 159 2.84 -10.01 1.20
CA PHE A 159 3.56 -10.32 2.43
C PHE A 159 3.34 -9.21 3.45
N VAL A 160 2.94 -9.59 4.65
CA VAL A 160 2.62 -8.69 5.77
C VAL A 160 3.53 -9.05 6.94
N HIS A 161 4.28 -8.08 7.43
CA HIS A 161 5.07 -8.24 8.64
C HIS A 161 4.26 -7.76 9.84
N SER A 162 4.05 -8.64 10.82
CA SER A 162 3.37 -8.32 12.06
C SER A 162 4.41 -7.91 13.11
N SER A 163 4.47 -6.63 13.43
CA SER A 163 5.36 -6.08 14.46
C SER A 163 5.07 -6.68 15.85
N SER A 164 3.80 -7.00 16.13
CA SER A 164 3.34 -7.57 17.41
C SER A 164 3.87 -8.99 17.64
N SER A 165 3.97 -9.80 16.58
CA SER A 165 4.43 -11.19 16.67
C SER A 165 5.86 -11.42 16.15
N GLY A 166 6.43 -10.45 15.44
CA GLY A 166 7.70 -10.56 14.73
C GLY A 166 7.66 -11.52 13.54
N PHE A 167 6.49 -12.00 13.13
CA PHE A 167 6.33 -12.94 12.02
C PHE A 167 5.91 -12.24 10.73
N THR A 168 6.37 -12.81 9.62
CA THR A 168 5.91 -12.44 8.29
C THR A 168 4.92 -13.47 7.78
N TYR A 169 3.79 -12.99 7.27
CA TYR A 169 2.70 -13.79 6.73
C TYR A 169 2.56 -13.53 5.23
N LYS A 170 2.35 -14.59 4.47
CA LYS A 170 1.93 -14.54 3.06
C LYS A 170 0.40 -14.56 3.05
N ILE A 171 -0.20 -13.42 2.75
CA ILE A 171 -1.65 -13.25 2.58
C ILE A 171 -2.02 -13.58 1.14
N ASN A 172 -3.08 -14.36 0.93
CA ASN A 172 -3.69 -14.60 -0.36
C ASN A 172 -5.15 -14.17 -0.32
N LEU A 173 -5.44 -13.01 -0.90
CA LEU A 173 -6.73 -12.34 -0.97
C LEU A 173 -7.72 -13.01 -1.94
N SER A 174 -7.23 -13.85 -2.87
CA SER A 174 -8.09 -14.68 -3.73
C SER A 174 -8.66 -15.86 -2.96
N SER A 175 -7.82 -16.54 -2.18
CA SER A 175 -8.21 -17.72 -1.40
C SER A 175 -8.67 -17.39 0.02
N MET A 176 -8.56 -16.13 0.43
CA MET A 176 -8.77 -15.65 1.80
C MET A 176 -8.00 -16.50 2.82
N THR A 177 -6.67 -16.58 2.64
CA THR A 177 -5.78 -17.28 3.56
C THR A 177 -4.56 -16.45 3.96
N GLN A 178 -4.00 -16.75 5.13
CA GLN A 178 -2.67 -16.32 5.54
C GLN A 178 -1.77 -17.52 5.81
N GLN A 179 -0.51 -17.46 5.41
CA GLN A 179 0.50 -18.47 5.70
C GLN A 179 1.67 -17.86 6.44
N ASN A 180 2.00 -18.38 7.62
CA ASN A 180 3.22 -17.98 8.33
C ASN A 180 4.45 -18.45 7.53
N THR A 181 5.27 -17.51 7.07
CA THR A 181 6.41 -17.80 6.17
C THR A 181 7.51 -18.65 6.81
N ARG A 182 7.61 -18.65 8.14
CA ARG A 182 8.61 -19.43 8.88
C ARG A 182 8.19 -20.87 9.13
N THR A 183 6.91 -21.07 9.47
CA THR A 183 6.39 -22.39 9.89
C THR A 183 5.61 -23.10 8.78
N GLY A 184 5.25 -22.40 7.71
CA GLY A 184 4.41 -22.92 6.62
C GLY A 184 2.93 -23.12 6.99
N LYS A 185 2.53 -22.87 8.24
CA LYS A 185 1.14 -23.03 8.69
C LYS A 185 0.24 -22.01 8.00
N THR A 186 -0.82 -22.51 7.36
CA THR A 186 -1.84 -21.72 6.67
C THR A 186 -3.13 -21.67 7.48
N ARG A 187 -3.79 -20.51 7.49
CA ARG A 187 -5.03 -20.22 8.22
C ARG A 187 -6.00 -19.48 7.31
N PRO A 188 -7.31 -19.77 7.38
CA PRO A 188 -8.35 -18.92 6.81
C PRO A 188 -8.32 -17.51 7.42
N ILE A 189 -8.70 -16.51 6.61
CA ILE A 189 -8.94 -15.12 7.03
C ILE A 189 -10.31 -14.68 6.51
N GLN A 190 -10.93 -13.70 7.17
CA GLN A 190 -12.20 -13.09 6.74
C GLN A 190 -12.34 -11.66 7.27
#